data_AF-A0A840ZIY5-F1
#
_entry.id   AF-A0A840ZIY5-F1
#
_cell.length_a   1.000
_cell.length_b   1.000
_cell.length_c   1.000
_cell.angle_alpha   90.00
_cell.angle_beta   90.00
_cell.angle_gamma   90.00
#
_symmetry.space_group_name_H-M   'P 1'
#
loop_
_entity.id
_entity.type
_entity.pdbx_description
1 polymer ?
#
loop_
_entity_poly.entity_id
_entity_poly.type
_entity_poly.pdbx_seq_one_letter_code
_entity_poly.pdbx_strand_id
1 'polypeptide(L)'
;MTVLRALLLVGGLIGAGSGYLGWALTSEGGYEAGGRALKAQVGFLTMPHAERQSLRKLALMKASGGCEWEIDEAFWGRIYRLYVGEAHGVRAAVYDTLLDEQESYFRADADRSRCRAAWARFGAEGADIRGILRAAGREALPASGTVINASAEAGAR
;
A
#
# COMPACT_ATOMS: atom_id res chain seq x y z
N MET A 1 -43.49 28.22 -15.83
CA MET A 1 -43.45 27.07 -14.89
C MET A 1 -42.30 26.08 -15.14
N THR A 2 -41.70 26.04 -16.34
CA THR A 2 -40.63 25.09 -16.71
C THR A 2 -39.27 25.41 -16.07
N VAL A 3 -38.88 26.69 -16.01
CA VAL A 3 -37.58 27.13 -15.47
C VAL A 3 -37.43 26.86 -13.97
N LEU A 4 -38.49 27.06 -13.18
CA LEU A 4 -38.47 26.84 -11.73
C LEU A 4 -38.34 25.34 -11.38
N ARG A 5 -39.01 24.47 -12.16
CA ARG A 5 -38.88 23.01 -12.02
C ARG A 5 -37.49 22.53 -12.43
N ALA A 6 -36.91 23.11 -13.48
CA ALA A 6 -35.54 22.82 -13.89
C ALA A 6 -34.53 23.23 -12.80
N LEU A 7 -34.68 24.40 -12.19
CA LEU A 7 -33.82 24.85 -11.09
C LEU A 7 -33.94 23.96 -9.85
N LEU A 8 -35.14 23.50 -9.50
CA LEU A 8 -35.34 22.57 -8.38
C LEU A 8 -34.74 21.19 -8.66
N LEU A 9 -34.86 20.68 -9.90
CA LEU A 9 -34.24 19.43 -10.31
C LEU A 9 -32.71 19.52 -10.29
N VAL A 10 -32.14 20.62 -10.79
CA VAL A 10 -30.69 20.86 -10.75
C VAL A 10 -30.21 21.01 -9.31
N GLY A 11 -30.91 21.78 -8.48
CA GLY A 11 -30.58 21.92 -7.06
C GLY A 11 -30.67 20.59 -6.30
N GLY A 12 -31.68 19.77 -6.58
CA GLY A 12 -31.82 18.42 -6.04
C GLY A 12 -30.70 17.48 -6.48
N LEU A 13 -30.29 17.55 -7.76
CA LEU A 13 -29.18 16.76 -8.28
C LEU A 13 -27.84 17.14 -7.63
N ILE A 14 -27.60 18.45 -7.44
CA ILE A 14 -26.40 18.96 -6.78
C ILE A 14 -26.40 18.57 -5.30
N GLY A 15 -27.54 18.67 -4.61
CA GLY A 15 -27.69 18.26 -3.22
C GLY A 15 -27.46 16.76 -3.02
N ALA A 16 -28.06 15.92 -3.87
CA ALA A 16 -27.85 14.48 -3.83
C ALA A 16 -26.40 14.10 -4.16
N GLY A 17 -25.80 14.74 -5.16
CA GLY A 17 -24.41 14.50 -5.56
C GLY A 17 -23.40 14.90 -4.48
N SER A 18 -23.62 16.04 -3.81
CA SER A 18 -22.79 16.50 -2.70
C SER A 18 -22.95 15.63 -1.45
N GLY A 19 -24.17 15.17 -1.16
CA GLY A 19 -24.42 14.18 -0.10
C GLY A 19 -23.70 12.85 -0.35
N TYR A 20 -23.73 12.35 -1.59
CA TYR A 20 -22.99 11.14 -1.97
C TYR A 20 -21.48 11.33 -1.87
N LEU A 21 -20.93 12.45 -2.34
CA LEU A 21 -19.51 12.76 -2.23
C LEU A 21 -19.07 12.86 -0.76
N GLY A 22 -19.87 13.55 0.08
CA GLY A 22 -19.62 13.62 1.50
C GLY A 22 -19.57 12.24 2.15
N TRP A 23 -20.59 11.42 1.90
CA TRP A 23 -20.65 10.04 2.40
C TRP A 23 -19.49 9.18 1.89
N ALA A 24 -19.16 9.25 0.60
CA ALA A 24 -18.07 8.50 -0.04
C ALA A 24 -16.68 8.86 0.53
N LEU A 25 -16.48 10.11 0.94
CA LEU A 25 -15.17 10.59 1.40
C LEU A 25 -14.96 10.41 2.92
N THR A 26 -16.05 10.30 3.69
CA THR A 26 -16.02 10.37 5.17
C THR A 26 -16.46 9.10 5.89
N SER A 27 -17.16 8.18 5.21
CA SER A 27 -17.57 6.90 5.78
C SER A 27 -16.76 5.74 5.22
N GLU A 28 -16.64 4.66 6.01
CA GLU A 28 -15.93 3.45 5.63
C GLU A 28 -16.62 2.74 4.45
N GLY A 29 -17.94 2.52 4.53
CA GLY A 29 -18.72 1.96 3.43
C GLY A 29 -18.71 2.83 2.17
N GLY A 30 -18.64 4.15 2.31
CA GLY A 30 -18.52 5.07 1.19
C GLY A 30 -17.13 5.06 0.55
N TYR A 31 -16.09 4.86 1.34
CA TYR A 31 -14.72 4.70 0.83
C TYR A 31 -14.61 3.46 -0.04
N GLU A 32 -15.13 2.32 0.43
CA GLU A 32 -15.15 1.06 -0.32
C GLU A 32 -16.04 1.12 -1.56
N ALA A 33 -17.20 1.77 -1.48
CA ALA A 33 -18.16 1.87 -2.59
C ALA A 33 -17.69 2.76 -3.76
N GLY A 34 -16.60 3.52 -3.60
CA GLY A 34 -16.04 4.34 -4.68
C GLY A 34 -15.21 5.55 -4.23
N GLY A 35 -15.28 5.92 -2.94
CA GLY A 35 -14.46 7.00 -2.39
C GLY A 35 -12.96 6.78 -2.54
N ARG A 36 -12.50 5.53 -2.49
CA ARG A 36 -11.10 5.16 -2.77
C ARG A 36 -10.68 5.53 -4.19
N ALA A 37 -11.47 5.17 -5.20
CA ALA A 37 -11.15 5.48 -6.59
C ALA A 37 -11.11 7.00 -6.85
N LEU A 38 -12.07 7.75 -6.26
CA LEU A 38 -12.10 9.20 -6.35
C LEU A 38 -10.86 9.84 -5.69
N LYS A 39 -10.51 9.41 -4.48
CA LYS A 39 -9.30 9.88 -3.77
C LYS A 39 -8.03 9.55 -4.56
N ALA A 40 -7.95 8.36 -5.14
CA ALA A 40 -6.81 7.97 -5.97
C ALA A 40 -6.69 8.87 -7.22
N GLN A 41 -7.79 9.13 -7.94
CA GLN A 41 -7.79 10.04 -9.10
C GLN A 41 -7.30 11.44 -8.72
N VAL A 42 -7.84 12.01 -7.63
CA VAL A 42 -7.38 13.31 -7.11
C VAL A 42 -5.88 13.25 -6.77
N GLY A 43 -5.44 12.18 -6.11
CA GLY A 43 -4.02 11.99 -5.77
C GLY A 43 -3.12 11.90 -6.98
N PHE A 44 -3.51 11.16 -8.03
CA PHE A 44 -2.74 11.08 -9.26
C PHE A 44 -2.59 12.43 -9.96
N LEU A 45 -3.60 13.30 -9.88
CA LEU A 45 -3.56 14.65 -10.46
C LEU A 45 -2.73 15.64 -9.64
N THR A 46 -2.83 15.56 -8.30
CA THR A 46 -2.29 16.59 -7.40
C THR A 46 -0.92 16.26 -6.82
N MET A 47 -0.55 14.98 -6.73
CA MET A 47 0.70 14.54 -6.10
C MET A 47 1.93 14.83 -6.97
N PRO A 48 3.10 15.17 -6.39
CA PRO A 48 4.35 15.28 -7.13
C PRO A 48 4.78 13.96 -7.77
N HIS A 49 5.46 14.03 -8.93
CA HIS A 49 5.94 12.82 -9.62
C HIS A 49 6.88 11.97 -8.76
N ALA A 50 7.79 12.60 -8.01
CA ALA A 50 8.73 11.91 -7.13
C ALA A 50 8.02 11.10 -6.05
N GLU A 51 6.94 11.64 -5.48
CA GLU A 51 6.13 10.95 -4.48
C GLU A 51 5.35 9.77 -5.10
N ARG A 52 4.76 9.95 -6.29
CA ARG A 52 4.14 8.83 -7.00
C ARG A 52 5.13 7.71 -7.31
N GLN A 53 6.36 8.06 -7.71
CA GLN A 53 7.42 7.09 -7.98
C GLN A 53 7.84 6.33 -6.72
N SER A 54 7.94 7.00 -5.57
CA SER A 54 8.28 6.33 -4.31
C SER A 54 7.17 5.37 -3.88
N LEU A 55 5.90 5.77 -3.97
CA LEU A 55 4.75 4.89 -3.72
C LEU A 55 4.70 3.70 -4.68
N ARG A 56 4.99 3.93 -5.97
CA ARG A 56 5.04 2.85 -6.97
C ARG A 56 6.13 1.84 -6.67
N LYS A 57 7.31 2.29 -6.21
CA LYS A 57 8.39 1.39 -5.77
C LYS A 57 7.99 0.60 -4.53
N LEU A 58 7.32 1.24 -3.57
CA LEU A 58 6.83 0.57 -2.36
C LEU A 58 5.76 -0.49 -2.68
N ALA A 59 4.81 -0.16 -3.55
CA ALA A 59 3.79 -1.08 -4.03
C ALA A 59 4.40 -2.26 -4.80
N LEU A 60 5.39 -2.00 -5.65
CA LEU A 60 6.14 -3.03 -6.35
C LEU A 60 6.86 -3.98 -5.36
N MET A 61 7.47 -3.43 -4.31
CA MET A 61 8.13 -4.22 -3.26
C MET A 61 7.13 -5.12 -2.54
N LYS A 62 5.99 -4.59 -2.10
CA LYS A 62 4.93 -5.36 -1.43
C LYS A 62 4.40 -6.49 -2.32
N ALA A 63 4.03 -6.16 -3.56
CA ALA A 63 3.44 -7.11 -4.49
C ALA A 63 4.42 -8.21 -4.91
N SER A 64 5.68 -7.87 -5.21
CA SER A 64 6.70 -8.87 -5.56
C SER A 64 7.12 -9.72 -4.35
N GLY A 65 7.18 -9.13 -3.17
CA GLY A 65 7.41 -9.86 -1.91
C GLY A 65 6.30 -10.86 -1.62
N GLY A 66 5.03 -10.43 -1.68
CA GLY A 66 3.87 -11.26 -1.34
C GLY A 66 3.55 -12.35 -2.36
N CYS A 67 4.12 -12.25 -3.56
CA CYS A 67 4.01 -13.29 -4.58
C CYS A 67 4.97 -14.48 -4.32
N GLU A 68 6.14 -14.23 -3.72
CA GLU A 68 7.16 -15.27 -3.48
C GLU A 68 7.24 -15.69 -2.00
N TRP A 69 6.93 -14.80 -1.07
CA TRP A 69 7.15 -14.95 0.38
C TRP A 69 5.89 -14.64 1.18
N GLU A 70 5.84 -15.13 2.42
CA GLU A 70 4.84 -14.68 3.38
C GLU A 70 5.31 -13.37 4.02
N ILE A 71 4.49 -12.33 3.95
CA ILE A 71 4.81 -11.02 4.52
C ILE A 71 4.25 -10.91 5.93
N ASP A 72 5.09 -10.52 6.89
CA ASP A 72 4.66 -10.12 8.22
C ASP A 72 3.86 -8.81 8.12
N GLU A 73 2.53 -8.95 8.14
CA GLU A 73 1.61 -7.81 8.01
C GLU A 73 1.72 -6.82 9.18
N ALA A 74 2.17 -7.25 10.35
CA ALA A 74 2.40 -6.34 11.48
C ALA A 74 3.62 -5.46 11.23
N PHE A 75 4.69 -6.01 10.64
CA PHE A 75 5.81 -5.20 10.17
C PHE A 75 5.38 -4.31 9.01
N TRP A 76 4.71 -4.87 8.01
CA TRP A 76 4.26 -4.11 6.84
C TRP A 76 3.37 -2.93 7.25
N GLY A 77 2.48 -3.12 8.22
CA GLY A 77 1.65 -2.05 8.77
C GLY A 77 2.46 -0.87 9.34
N ARG A 78 3.66 -1.11 9.87
CA ARG A 78 4.57 -0.02 10.31
C ARG A 78 5.17 0.74 9.12
N ILE A 79 5.62 0.02 8.09
CA ILE A 79 6.09 0.64 6.83
C ILE A 79 4.97 1.45 6.21
N TYR A 80 3.78 0.87 6.11
CA TYR A 80 2.60 1.54 5.56
C TYR A 80 2.33 2.85 6.31
N ARG A 81 2.28 2.83 7.65
CA ARG A 81 2.06 4.05 8.43
C ARG A 81 3.16 5.09 8.23
N LEU A 82 4.41 4.67 8.07
CA LEU A 82 5.55 5.58 7.90
C LEU A 82 5.59 6.21 6.49
N TYR A 83 5.33 5.43 5.44
CA TYR A 83 5.54 5.85 4.05
C TYR A 83 4.24 6.18 3.30
N VAL A 84 3.10 5.66 3.74
CA VAL A 84 1.78 5.89 3.12
C VAL A 84 0.93 6.81 4.00
N GLY A 85 0.96 6.61 5.32
CA GLY A 85 0.32 7.50 6.30
C GLY A 85 -1.07 7.04 6.73
N GLU A 86 -1.99 8.00 6.83
CA GLU A 86 -3.38 7.80 7.26
C GLU A 86 -4.14 6.84 6.33
N ALA A 87 -4.74 5.81 6.94
CA ALA A 87 -5.71 4.97 6.25
C ALA A 87 -6.86 5.86 5.72
N HIS A 88 -7.38 5.53 4.55
CA HIS A 88 -8.40 6.34 3.85
C HIS A 88 -7.94 7.73 3.37
N GLY A 89 -6.66 8.09 3.52
CA GLY A 89 -6.09 9.30 2.93
C GLY A 89 -5.97 9.24 1.40
N VAL A 90 -5.70 10.38 0.76
CA VAL A 90 -5.43 10.46 -0.70
C VAL A 90 -4.19 9.64 -1.06
N ARG A 91 -3.13 9.74 -0.26
CA ARG A 91 -1.88 9.00 -0.44
C ARG A 91 -2.08 7.49 -0.32
N ALA A 92 -2.85 7.06 0.67
CA ALA A 92 -3.29 5.67 0.83
C ALA A 92 -4.04 5.16 -0.40
N ALA A 93 -5.06 5.90 -0.85
CA ALA A 93 -5.82 5.51 -2.03
C ALA A 93 -4.96 5.36 -3.30
N VAL A 94 -3.99 6.26 -3.52
CA VAL A 94 -3.01 6.15 -4.62
C VAL A 94 -2.13 4.92 -4.45
N TYR A 95 -1.55 4.72 -3.26
CA TYR A 95 -0.71 3.56 -2.98
C TYR A 95 -1.45 2.25 -3.19
N ASP A 96 -2.67 2.12 -2.65
CA ASP A 96 -3.45 0.89 -2.76
C ASP A 96 -3.84 0.63 -4.22
N THR A 97 -4.15 1.67 -5.01
CA THR A 97 -4.41 1.51 -6.45
C THR A 97 -3.18 0.99 -7.19
N LEU A 98 -2.00 1.54 -6.90
CA LEU A 98 -0.74 1.05 -7.45
C LEU A 98 -0.43 -0.38 -7.01
N LEU A 99 -0.78 -0.74 -5.77
CA LEU A 99 -0.60 -2.09 -5.26
C LEU A 99 -1.49 -3.09 -6.02
N ASP A 100 -2.78 -2.79 -6.17
CA ASP A 100 -3.72 -3.65 -6.90
C ASP A 100 -3.27 -3.88 -8.35
N GLU A 101 -2.76 -2.85 -9.03
CA GLU A 101 -2.20 -2.96 -10.37
C GLU A 101 -1.01 -3.94 -10.41
N GLN A 102 -0.08 -3.83 -9.46
CA GLN A 102 1.12 -4.67 -9.42
C GLN A 102 0.79 -6.11 -9.03
N GLU A 103 -0.10 -6.31 -8.08
CA GLU A 103 -0.57 -7.64 -7.71
C GLU A 103 -1.31 -8.32 -8.85
N SER A 104 -2.17 -7.60 -9.57
CA SER A 104 -2.85 -8.12 -10.76
C SER A 104 -1.85 -8.54 -11.84
N TYR A 105 -0.84 -7.71 -12.09
CA TYR A 105 0.24 -8.00 -13.03
C TYR A 105 1.04 -9.27 -12.68
N PHE A 106 1.32 -9.50 -11.39
CA PHE A 106 1.98 -10.72 -10.92
C PHE A 106 1.04 -11.93 -10.80
N ARG A 107 -0.25 -11.74 -10.51
CA ARG A 107 -1.24 -12.83 -10.56
C ARG A 107 -1.40 -13.41 -11.96
N ALA A 108 -1.23 -12.59 -12.99
CA ALA A 108 -1.18 -13.03 -14.39
C ALA A 108 0.16 -13.71 -14.76
N ASP A 109 1.10 -13.90 -13.84
CA ASP A 109 2.43 -14.47 -14.06
C ASP A 109 2.50 -15.94 -13.63
N ALA A 110 2.01 -16.83 -14.50
CA ALA A 110 1.80 -18.26 -14.15
C ALA A 110 3.08 -18.99 -13.68
N ASP A 111 4.25 -18.62 -14.21
CA ASP A 111 5.55 -19.23 -13.86
C ASP A 111 6.34 -18.43 -12.81
N ARG A 112 5.74 -17.36 -12.28
CA ARG A 112 6.33 -16.42 -11.33
C ARG A 112 7.68 -15.84 -11.79
N SER A 113 7.98 -15.85 -13.08
CA SER A 113 9.26 -15.37 -13.62
C SER A 113 9.41 -13.86 -13.47
N ARG A 114 8.36 -13.08 -13.77
CA ARG A 114 8.31 -11.62 -13.63
C ARG A 114 8.35 -11.21 -12.17
N CYS A 115 7.66 -11.96 -11.32
CA CYS A 115 7.66 -11.76 -9.87
C CYS A 115 9.07 -11.96 -9.27
N ARG A 116 9.74 -13.09 -9.57
CA ARG A 116 11.11 -13.35 -9.11
C ARG A 116 12.12 -12.33 -9.65
N ALA A 117 11.99 -11.95 -10.92
CA ALA A 117 12.84 -10.92 -11.51
C ALA A 117 12.63 -9.53 -10.87
N ALA A 118 11.39 -9.19 -10.53
CA ALA A 118 11.08 -7.95 -9.82
C ALA A 118 11.64 -7.97 -8.38
N TRP A 119 11.47 -9.08 -7.68
CA TRP A 119 11.98 -9.26 -6.33
C TRP A 119 13.51 -9.17 -6.26
N ALA A 120 14.21 -9.80 -7.21
CA ALA A 120 15.67 -9.77 -7.29
C ALA A 120 16.25 -8.35 -7.39
N ARG A 121 15.49 -7.37 -7.90
CA ARG A 121 15.91 -5.95 -7.96
C ARG A 121 16.02 -5.29 -6.59
N PHE A 122 15.32 -5.81 -5.59
CA PHE A 122 15.46 -5.39 -4.19
C PHE A 122 16.65 -6.08 -3.50
N GLY A 123 17.30 -7.04 -4.17
CA GLY A 123 18.55 -7.68 -3.74
C GLY A 123 18.41 -8.61 -2.54
N ALA A 124 19.55 -9.08 -2.03
CA ALA A 124 19.63 -9.81 -0.76
C ALA A 124 19.08 -8.98 0.41
N GLU A 125 19.20 -7.64 0.33
CA GLU A 125 18.65 -6.73 1.34
C GLU A 125 17.12 -6.74 1.39
N GLY A 126 16.42 -6.94 0.26
CA GLY A 126 14.98 -7.13 0.26
C GLY A 126 14.57 -8.43 0.96
N ALA A 127 15.34 -9.50 0.78
CA ALA A 127 15.14 -10.80 1.41
C ALA A 127 15.58 -10.85 2.90
N ASP A 128 16.54 -9.99 3.27
CA ASP A 128 17.15 -9.90 4.60
C ASP A 128 16.64 -8.70 5.41
N ILE A 129 15.47 -8.14 5.05
CA ILE A 129 14.73 -7.29 5.98
C ILE A 129 14.20 -8.20 7.10
N ARG A 130 15.06 -8.48 8.08
CA ARG A 130 14.79 -9.38 9.20
C ARG A 130 13.42 -9.05 9.80
N GLY A 131 12.49 -9.99 9.66
CA GLY A 131 11.14 -9.90 10.22
C GLY A 131 10.03 -9.47 9.25
N ILE A 132 10.30 -8.97 8.04
CA ILE A 132 9.25 -8.70 7.03
C ILE A 132 8.84 -9.96 6.29
N LEU A 133 9.79 -10.84 5.98
CA LEU A 133 9.55 -12.00 5.15
C LEU A 133 9.74 -13.24 6.00
N ARG A 134 8.71 -14.08 6.03
CA ARG A 134 8.84 -15.46 6.48
C ARG A 134 8.89 -16.33 5.24
N ALA A 135 9.87 -17.23 5.20
CA ALA A 135 9.89 -18.26 4.18
C ALA A 135 8.57 -19.04 4.30
N ALA A 136 7.71 -18.94 3.29
CA ALA A 136 6.52 -19.76 3.22
C ALA A 136 6.98 -21.23 3.15
N GLY A 137 6.82 -21.97 4.24
CA GLY A 137 6.94 -23.42 4.27
C GLY A 137 8.29 -24.03 3.88
N ARG A 138 9.41 -23.51 4.40
CA ARG A 138 10.60 -24.36 4.60
C ARG A 138 10.89 -24.45 6.09
N GLU A 139 10.93 -25.69 6.57
CA GLU A 139 11.29 -26.05 7.94
C GLU A 139 12.37 -25.13 8.50
N ALA A 140 12.13 -24.64 9.72
CA ALA A 140 13.06 -23.84 10.46
C ALA A 140 14.41 -24.57 10.55
N LEU A 141 15.37 -24.16 9.71
CA LEU A 141 16.77 -24.44 9.97
C LEU A 141 17.14 -23.64 11.22
N PRO A 142 17.67 -24.30 12.27
CA PRO A 142 18.01 -23.61 13.52
C PRO A 142 19.02 -22.50 13.21
N ALA A 143 18.72 -21.31 13.74
CA ALA A 143 19.57 -20.14 13.58
C ALA A 143 20.98 -20.47 14.07
N SER A 144 21.91 -20.67 13.13
CA SER A 144 23.34 -20.69 13.42
C SER A 144 23.71 -19.31 13.94
N GLY A 145 23.91 -19.22 15.26
CA GLY A 145 24.35 -18.01 15.92
C GLY A 145 25.76 -17.62 15.49
N THR A 146 26.02 -16.32 15.42
CA THR A 146 27.25 -15.70 15.96
C THR A 146 27.09 -14.18 15.99
N VAL A 147 26.96 -13.63 17.21
CA VAL A 147 27.89 -12.71 17.89
C VAL A 147 27.94 -11.29 17.33
N ILE A 148 27.27 -10.36 18.02
CA ILE A 148 27.75 -8.99 18.17
C ILE A 148 28.09 -8.81 19.64
N ASN A 149 29.39 -8.84 19.91
CA ASN A 149 29.97 -8.50 21.20
C ASN A 149 29.96 -6.97 21.33
N ALA A 150 29.07 -6.43 22.14
CA ALA A 150 29.05 -5.01 22.50
C ALA A 150 28.31 -4.80 23.82
N SER A 151 29.02 -5.02 24.93
CA SER A 151 28.74 -4.40 26.24
C SER A 151 30.05 -4.44 27.01
N ALA A 152 30.82 -3.36 26.93
CA ALA A 152 30.83 -2.33 27.97
C ALA A 152 31.50 -2.85 29.25
N GLU A 153 32.83 -2.83 29.25
CA GLU A 153 33.60 -2.74 30.48
C GLU A 153 33.34 -1.36 31.10
N ALA A 154 32.34 -1.30 31.97
CA ALA A 154 32.20 -0.28 32.99
C ALA A 154 31.96 -1.01 34.32
N GLY A 155 33.03 -1.29 35.06
CA GLY A 155 32.92 -1.72 36.45
C GLY A 155 34.10 -2.52 37.02
N ALA A 156 34.85 -1.86 37.92
CA ALA A 156 35.68 -2.39 39.01
C ALA A 156 37.03 -3.03 38.59
N ARG A 157 38.21 -2.53 38.99
CA ARG A 157 38.67 -1.86 40.22
C ARG A 157 39.85 -0.94 39.93
#